data_AF-A0A8T1QER9-F1
#
_entry.id   AF-A0A8T1QER9-F1
#
_cell.length_a   1.000
_cell.length_b   1.000
_cell.length_c   1.000
_cell.angle_alpha   90.00
_cell.angle_beta   90.00
_cell.angle_gamma   90.00
#
_symmetry.space_group_name_H-M   'P 1'
#
loop_
_entity.id
_entity.type
_entity.pdbx_description
1 polymer ?
#
loop_
_entity_poly.entity_id
_entity_poly.type
_entity_poly.pdbx_seq_one_letter_code
_entity_poly.pdbx_strand_id
1 'polypeptide(L)'
;MAERQLYGLAPRLDIQQILAEAQHRWLRPAEICEILRNYTKFQIAPEPPNRPTSGSLFLFDRKVLRYFRKDGHNWRKKKDGKTVKEAHEKLKVGSVDVLHCYYAHGEENEKFQRRSYWLLEQDLMHIVFVHYLEVKMQGLP
;
A
#
# COMPACT_ATOMS: atom_id res chain seq x y z
N MET A 1 31.39 -10.72 3.78
CA MET A 1 30.00 -11.07 4.13
C MET A 1 29.40 -9.84 4.80
N ALA A 2 28.74 -8.96 4.04
CA ALA A 2 28.48 -7.59 4.44
C ALA A 2 27.16 -7.43 5.20
N GLU A 3 27.29 -7.16 6.50
CA GLU A 3 26.59 -6.15 7.31
C GLU A 3 25.10 -5.89 7.03
N ARG A 4 24.23 -6.64 7.71
CA ARG A 4 22.80 -6.34 7.92
C ARG A 4 22.55 -5.42 9.11
N GLN A 5 23.38 -4.40 9.33
CA GLN A 5 23.41 -3.65 10.59
C GLN A 5 23.19 -2.15 10.45
N LEU A 6 22.12 -1.69 9.77
CA LEU A 6 21.74 -0.28 9.77
C LEU A 6 20.22 -0.05 9.69
N TYR A 7 19.47 -0.54 10.68
CA TYR A 7 18.18 0.06 11.06
C TYR A 7 18.03 -0.06 12.58
N GLY A 8 18.49 0.96 13.31
CA GLY A 8 18.43 1.00 14.76
C GLY A 8 16.99 0.88 15.29
N LEU A 9 16.80 -0.08 16.20
CA LEU A 9 15.77 -0.10 17.25
C LEU A 9 14.31 0.12 16.82
N ALA A 10 13.87 -0.45 15.69
CA ALA A 10 12.45 -0.76 15.58
C ALA A 10 12.18 -1.97 16.51
N PRO A 11 11.20 -1.91 17.45
CA PRO A 11 10.69 -3.13 18.08
C PRO A 11 10.39 -4.12 16.96
N ARG A 12 10.68 -5.41 17.14
CA ARG A 12 10.23 -6.44 16.20
C ARG A 12 8.75 -6.19 15.94
N LEU A 13 8.41 -5.66 14.78
CA LEU A 13 7.04 -5.36 14.44
C LEU A 13 6.38 -6.71 14.22
N ASP A 14 5.48 -7.08 15.13
CA ASP A 14 4.71 -8.31 14.96
C ASP A 14 3.82 -8.14 13.73
N ILE A 15 4.05 -8.98 12.71
CA ILE A 15 3.28 -8.96 11.46
C ILE A 15 1.79 -9.08 11.75
N GLN A 16 1.38 -9.89 12.74
CA GLN A 16 -0.03 -10.04 13.09
C GLN A 16 -0.61 -8.74 13.63
N GLN A 17 0.15 -8.03 14.48
CA GLN A 17 -0.23 -6.71 14.97
C GLN A 17 -0.30 -5.68 13.84
N ILE A 18 0.65 -5.68 12.92
CA ILE A 18 0.61 -4.80 11.73
C ILE A 18 -0.67 -5.05 10.93
N LEU A 19 -1.01 -6.30 10.64
CA LEU A 19 -2.21 -6.64 9.88
C LEU A 19 -3.50 -6.23 10.60
N ALA A 20 -3.55 -6.38 11.93
CA ALA A 20 -4.68 -5.91 12.73
C ALA A 20 -4.83 -4.39 12.68
N GLU A 21 -3.73 -3.65 12.85
CA GLU A 21 -3.72 -2.18 12.78
C GLU A 21 -4.14 -1.65 11.41
N ALA A 22 -3.77 -2.36 10.34
CA ALA A 22 -4.13 -2.00 8.97
C ALA A 22 -5.64 -1.99 8.71
N GLN A 23 -6.43 -2.71 9.52
CA GLN A 23 -7.89 -2.67 9.40
C GLN A 23 -8.49 -1.32 9.80
N HIS A 24 -7.74 -0.51 10.55
CA HIS A 24 -8.28 0.70 11.19
C HIS A 24 -7.52 1.98 10.83
N ARG A 25 -6.27 1.88 10.38
CA ARG A 25 -5.44 3.03 10.00
C ARG A 25 -4.51 2.70 8.84
N TRP A 26 -3.97 3.75 8.21
CA TRP A 26 -2.85 3.59 7.30
C TRP A 26 -1.61 3.07 8.03
N LEU A 27 -0.91 2.14 7.39
CA LEU A 27 0.37 1.64 7.89
C LEU A 27 1.47 2.70 7.71
N ARG A 28 2.40 2.71 8.66
CA ARG A 28 3.62 3.53 8.63
C ARG A 28 4.60 2.96 7.60
N PRO A 29 5.49 3.78 7.02
CA PRO A 29 6.47 3.31 6.03
C PRO A 29 7.29 2.09 6.49
N ALA A 30 7.70 2.06 7.77
CA ALA A 30 8.46 0.93 8.31
C ALA A 30 7.65 -0.39 8.36
N GLU A 31 6.36 -0.31 8.70
CA GLU A 31 5.45 -1.47 8.71
C GLU A 31 5.21 -2.02 7.31
N ILE A 32 5.08 -1.12 6.32
CA ILE A 32 4.93 -1.49 4.91
C ILE A 32 6.20 -2.16 4.38
N CYS A 33 7.37 -1.62 4.72
CA CYS A 33 8.65 -2.25 4.38
C CYS A 33 8.79 -3.65 4.96
N GLU A 34 8.33 -3.87 6.21
CA GLU A 34 8.36 -5.20 6.83
C GLU A 34 7.50 -6.20 6.04
N ILE A 35 6.28 -5.82 5.63
CA ILE A 35 5.42 -6.67 4.79
C ILE A 35 6.09 -6.97 3.44
N LEU A 36 6.55 -5.93 2.73
CA LEU A 36 7.12 -6.08 1.39
C LEU A 36 8.41 -6.90 1.36
N ARG A 37 9.28 -6.77 2.38
CA ARG A 37 10.52 -7.56 2.47
C ARG A 37 10.25 -9.01 2.87
N ASN A 38 9.14 -9.27 3.54
CA ASN A 38 8.73 -10.61 3.96
C ASN A 38 7.60 -11.17 3.06
N TYR A 39 7.42 -10.66 1.85
CA TYR A 39 6.27 -10.99 0.98
C TYR A 39 6.09 -12.50 0.75
N THR A 40 7.17 -13.29 0.78
CA THR A 40 7.14 -14.75 0.62
C THR A 40 6.41 -15.48 1.75
N LYS A 41 6.17 -14.82 2.89
CA LYS A 41 5.37 -15.32 4.00
C LYS A 41 3.88 -15.08 3.83
N PHE A 42 3.48 -14.37 2.77
CA PHE A 42 2.10 -13.99 2.51
C PHE A 42 1.64 -14.58 1.18
N GLN A 43 0.33 -14.73 1.03
CA GLN A 43 -0.25 -15.10 -0.24
C GLN A 43 -0.20 -13.93 -1.22
N ILE A 44 0.35 -14.18 -2.41
CA ILE A 44 0.24 -13.26 -3.55
C ILE A 44 -1.08 -13.50 -4.24
N ALA A 45 -1.90 -12.45 -4.37
CA ALA A 45 -3.19 -12.53 -5.02
C ALA A 45 -3.01 -12.79 -6.52
N PRO A 46 -3.63 -13.84 -7.08
CA PRO A 46 -3.45 -14.21 -8.49
C PRO A 46 -4.28 -13.34 -9.44
N GLU A 47 -5.29 -12.64 -8.91
CA GLU A 47 -6.22 -11.80 -9.68
C GLU A 47 -6.59 -10.51 -8.92
N PRO A 48 -7.07 -9.47 -9.62
CA PRO A 48 -7.54 -8.25 -8.97
C PRO A 48 -8.77 -8.53 -8.11
N PRO A 49 -8.89 -7.95 -6.91
CA PRO A 49 -10.07 -8.12 -6.07
C PRO A 49 -11.29 -7.44 -6.71
N ASN A 50 -12.50 -7.85 -6.36
CA ASN A 50 -13.72 -7.18 -6.80
C ASN A 50 -14.34 -6.37 -5.66
N ARG A 51 -14.28 -5.04 -5.78
CA ARG A 51 -14.78 -4.04 -4.82
C ARG A 51 -14.41 -4.36 -3.37
N PRO A 52 -13.11 -4.49 -3.05
CA PRO A 52 -12.68 -4.79 -1.68
C PRO A 52 -13.17 -3.73 -0.69
N THR A 53 -13.52 -4.17 0.52
CA THR A 53 -14.00 -3.30 1.60
C THR A 53 -12.85 -2.57 2.29
N SER A 54 -13.18 -1.55 3.09
CA SER A 54 -12.22 -0.90 3.98
C SER A 54 -11.50 -1.91 4.87
N GLY A 55 -10.20 -1.69 5.10
CA GLY A 55 -9.32 -2.58 5.86
C GLY A 55 -8.72 -3.74 5.05
N SER A 56 -9.15 -3.93 3.79
CA SER A 56 -8.63 -5.01 2.95
C SER A 56 -7.19 -4.75 2.49
N LEU A 57 -6.40 -5.82 2.46
CA LEU A 57 -4.98 -5.82 2.09
C LEU A 57 -4.69 -6.87 1.02
N PHE A 58 -3.83 -6.53 0.07
CA PHE A 58 -3.42 -7.45 -0.99
C PHE A 58 -1.94 -7.27 -1.32
N LEU A 59 -1.27 -8.37 -1.66
CA LEU A 59 0.04 -8.37 -2.30
C LEU A 59 -0.09 -8.89 -3.72
N PHE A 60 0.58 -8.24 -4.65
CA PHE A 60 0.62 -8.64 -6.05
C PHE A 60 2.07 -8.69 -6.54
N ASP A 61 2.37 -9.63 -7.42
CA ASP A 61 3.51 -9.51 -8.32
C ASP A 61 3.05 -8.81 -9.61
N ARG A 62 3.48 -7.57 -9.82
CA ARG A 62 3.09 -6.77 -10.99
C ARG A 62 3.70 -7.26 -12.31
N LYS A 63 4.71 -8.14 -12.27
CA LYS A 63 5.23 -8.82 -13.47
C LYS A 63 4.24 -9.88 -13.94
N VAL A 64 3.53 -10.53 -13.02
CA VAL A 64 2.52 -11.54 -13.32
C VAL A 64 1.15 -10.88 -13.57
N LEU A 65 0.73 -9.97 -12.68
CA LEU A 65 -0.58 -9.31 -12.74
C LEU A 65 -0.44 -7.80 -12.95
N ARG A 66 -0.25 -7.38 -14.20
CA ARG A 66 -0.09 -5.95 -14.56
C ARG A 66 -1.31 -5.08 -14.23
N TYR A 67 -2.51 -5.65 -14.27
CA TYR A 67 -3.79 -4.94 -14.11
C TYR A 67 -4.42 -5.10 -12.73
N PHE A 68 -3.62 -5.29 -11.66
CA PHE A 68 -4.09 -5.44 -10.28
C PHE A 68 -5.00 -4.29 -9.78
N ARG A 69 -4.96 -3.12 -10.43
CA ARG A 69 -5.82 -1.96 -10.13
C ARG A 69 -7.25 -2.07 -10.70
N LYS A 70 -7.57 -3.09 -11.50
CA LYS A 70 -8.93 -3.36 -12.00
C LYS A 70 -9.79 -3.96 -10.88
N ASP A 71 -9.95 -3.18 -9.82
CA ASP A 71 -10.53 -3.63 -8.54
C ASP A 71 -12.04 -3.43 -8.43
N GLY A 72 -12.70 -3.07 -9.53
CA GLY A 72 -14.15 -2.85 -9.59
C GLY A 72 -14.65 -1.55 -8.93
N HIS A 73 -13.78 -0.75 -8.31
CA HIS A 73 -14.15 0.56 -7.77
C HIS A 73 -14.07 1.65 -8.83
N ASN A 74 -14.96 2.64 -8.74
CA ASN A 74 -14.84 3.87 -9.49
C ASN A 74 -13.93 4.83 -8.72
N TRP A 75 -12.78 5.13 -9.31
CA TRP A 75 -11.81 6.07 -8.75
C TRP A 75 -11.97 7.42 -9.40
N ARG A 76 -11.84 8.49 -8.61
CA ARG A 76 -11.93 9.87 -9.08
C ARG A 76 -11.03 10.06 -10.30
N LYS A 77 -11.59 10.62 -11.37
CA LYS A 77 -10.88 10.83 -12.63
C LYS A 77 -10.37 12.27 -12.77
N LYS A 78 -9.40 12.45 -13.66
CA LYS A 78 -8.95 13.77 -14.12
C LYS A 78 -10.07 14.45 -14.92
N LYS A 79 -9.88 15.72 -15.28
CA LYS A 79 -10.86 16.50 -16.06
C LYS A 79 -11.23 15.85 -17.41
N ASP A 80 -10.37 14.97 -17.92
CA ASP A 80 -10.60 14.21 -19.15
C ASP A 80 -11.67 13.09 -19.01
N GLY A 81 -12.11 12.78 -17.78
CA GLY A 81 -13.08 11.72 -17.50
C GLY A 81 -12.59 10.29 -17.78
N LYS A 82 -11.31 10.11 -18.14
CA LYS A 82 -10.73 8.82 -18.55
C LYS A 82 -9.64 8.37 -17.59
N THR A 83 -8.78 9.28 -17.18
CA THR A 83 -7.58 8.93 -16.40
C THR A 83 -7.90 9.02 -14.91
N VAL A 84 -7.60 7.98 -14.13
CA VAL A 84 -7.71 8.06 -12.67
C VAL A 84 -6.77 9.15 -12.14
N LYS A 85 -7.29 10.00 -11.25
CA LYS A 85 -6.53 11.02 -10.52
C LYS A 85 -5.77 10.35 -9.38
N GLU A 86 -4.69 9.66 -9.75
CA GLU A 86 -3.73 9.08 -8.82
C GLU A 86 -2.61 10.08 -8.59
N ALA A 87 -2.23 10.28 -7.33
CA ALA A 87 -1.08 11.08 -6.99
C ALA A 87 0.02 10.20 -6.37
N HIS A 88 1.27 10.62 -6.56
CA HIS A 88 2.45 9.79 -6.37
C HIS A 88 3.43 10.47 -5.43
N GLU A 89 3.87 9.76 -4.41
CA GLU A 89 4.83 10.23 -3.40
C GLU A 89 5.91 9.17 -3.18
N LYS A 90 7.09 9.61 -2.69
CA LYS A 90 8.09 8.72 -2.10
C LYS A 90 8.04 8.82 -0.58
N LEU A 91 7.96 7.69 0.10
CA LEU A 91 7.91 7.65 1.56
C LEU A 91 9.28 7.28 2.14
N LYS A 92 9.61 7.92 3.27
CA LYS A 92 10.86 7.74 3.98
C LYS A 92 10.73 6.78 5.16
N VAL A 93 11.80 6.04 5.42
CA VAL A 93 12.04 5.37 6.71
C VAL A 93 13.30 6.00 7.30
N GLY A 94 13.17 6.65 8.45
CA GLY A 94 14.17 7.59 8.91
C GLY A 94 14.28 8.78 7.94
N SER A 95 15.49 9.02 7.41
CA SER A 95 15.77 10.12 6.47
C SER A 95 15.81 9.70 5.00
N VAL A 96 15.70 8.40 4.71
CA VAL A 96 15.95 7.82 3.38
C VAL A 96 14.64 7.45 2.69
N ASP A 97 14.49 7.84 1.43
CA ASP A 97 13.37 7.41 0.58
C ASP A 97 13.47 5.91 0.33
N VAL A 98 12.40 5.16 0.61
CA VAL A 98 12.40 3.69 0.49
C VAL A 98 11.22 3.13 -0.30
N LEU A 99 10.09 3.85 -0.36
CA LEU A 99 8.86 3.36 -0.98
C LEU A 99 8.36 4.35 -2.03
N HIS A 100 7.78 3.83 -3.11
CA HIS A 100 6.76 4.54 -3.87
C HIS A 100 5.40 4.37 -3.18
N CYS A 101 4.58 5.41 -3.17
CA CYS A 101 3.20 5.40 -2.66
C CYS A 101 2.28 6.10 -3.65
N TYR A 102 1.30 5.37 -4.18
CA TYR A 102 0.32 5.87 -5.13
C TYR A 102 -1.06 5.88 -4.47
N TYR A 103 -1.72 7.04 -4.45
CA TYR A 103 -2.98 7.25 -3.74
C TYR A 103 -4.10 7.64 -4.70
N ALA A 104 -5.23 6.96 -4.56
CA ALA A 104 -6.46 7.21 -5.29
C ALA A 104 -7.64 7.37 -4.31
N HIS A 105 -8.58 8.24 -4.67
CA HIS A 105 -9.81 8.51 -3.91
C HIS A 105 -11.01 7.99 -4.70
N GLY A 106 -11.98 7.40 -4.00
CA GLY A 106 -13.24 6.95 -4.60
C GLY A 106 -13.97 8.12 -5.27
N GLU A 107 -14.67 7.82 -6.36
CA GLU A 107 -15.49 8.80 -7.08
C GLU A 107 -16.75 9.14 -6.30
N GLU A 108 -17.46 8.14 -5.80
CA GLU A 108 -18.70 8.31 -5.03
C GLU A 108 -18.44 8.65 -3.56
N ASN A 109 -17.36 8.12 -2.99
CA ASN A 109 -16.95 8.36 -1.61
C ASN A 109 -15.47 8.76 -1.55
N GLU A 110 -15.19 10.06 -1.43
CA GLU A 110 -13.81 10.58 -1.37
C GLU A 110 -13.03 10.11 -0.12
N LYS A 111 -13.75 9.62 0.91
CA LYS A 111 -13.15 9.04 2.12
C LYS A 111 -12.65 7.62 1.89
N PHE A 112 -13.26 6.89 0.96
CA PHE A 112 -12.75 5.59 0.55
C PHE A 112 -11.54 5.78 -0.34
N GLN A 113 -10.41 5.22 0.08
CA GLN A 113 -9.12 5.47 -0.54
C GLN A 113 -8.38 4.15 -0.75
N ARG A 114 -7.55 4.13 -1.79
CA ARG A 114 -6.59 3.06 -2.05
C ARG A 114 -5.19 3.62 -2.06
N ARG A 115 -4.28 2.97 -1.35
CA ARG A 115 -2.84 3.22 -1.44
C ARG A 115 -2.13 1.98 -1.96
N SER A 116 -1.29 2.17 -2.97
CA SER A 116 -0.42 1.13 -3.52
C SER A 116 1.04 1.48 -3.21
N TYR A 117 1.79 0.50 -2.71
CA TYR A 117 3.15 0.65 -2.26
C TYR A 117 4.08 -0.38 -2.89
N TRP A 118 5.30 0.03 -3.23
CA TRP A 118 6.39 -0.90 -3.55
C TRP A 118 7.74 -0.26 -3.20
N LEU A 119 8.72 -1.12 -2.94
CA LEU A 119 10.08 -0.67 -2.61
C LEU A 119 10.76 -0.01 -3.81
N LEU A 120 11.60 0.98 -3.54
CA LEU A 120 12.54 1.56 -4.52
C LEU A 120 13.67 0.58 -4.88
N GLU A 121 13.92 -0.41 -4.02
CA GLU A 121 14.89 -1.48 -4.20
C GLU A 121 14.53 -2.32 -5.44
N GLN A 122 15.48 -2.46 -6.38
CA GLN A 122 15.18 -3.01 -7.69
C GLN A 122 14.72 -4.46 -7.65
N ASP A 123 15.31 -5.27 -6.78
CA ASP A 123 14.99 -6.69 -6.68
C ASP A 123 13.58 -6.92 -6.17
N LEU A 124 13.03 -6.01 -5.35
CA LEU A 124 11.70 -6.13 -4.75
C LEU A 124 10.65 -5.19 -5.36
N MET A 125 11.01 -4.34 -6.33
CA MET A 125 10.09 -3.37 -6.92
C MET A 125 8.85 -3.99 -7.58
N HIS A 126 8.91 -5.27 -7.91
CA HIS A 126 7.85 -6.02 -8.59
C HIS A 126 6.71 -6.41 -7.64
N ILE A 127 6.98 -6.48 -6.34
CA ILE A 127 5.98 -6.77 -5.32
C ILE A 127 5.28 -5.47 -4.93
N VAL A 128 3.95 -5.47 -5.06
CA VAL A 128 3.09 -4.32 -4.74
C VAL A 128 2.17 -4.69 -3.60
N PHE A 129 2.18 -3.90 -2.54
CA PHE A 129 1.23 -3.95 -1.44
C PHE A 129 0.13 -2.94 -1.67
N VAL A 130 -1.13 -3.38 -1.65
CA VAL A 130 -2.30 -2.51 -1.82
C VAL A 130 -3.15 -2.55 -0.57
N HIS A 131 -3.51 -1.38 -0.09
CA HIS A 131 -4.28 -1.17 1.13
C HIS A 131 -5.49 -0.29 0.82
N TYR A 132 -6.68 -0.77 1.17
CA TYR A 132 -7.94 -0.05 1.06
C TYR A 132 -8.39 0.41 2.44
N LEU A 133 -8.75 1.69 2.57
CA LEU A 133 -9.23 2.22 3.83
C LEU A 133 -10.24 3.33 3.60
N GLU A 134 -11.31 3.32 4.37
CA GLU A 134 -12.20 4.45 4.52
C GLU A 134 -11.73 5.33 5.67
N VAL A 135 -11.31 6.56 5.37
CA VAL A 135 -10.85 7.49 6.40
C VAL A 135 -12.03 8.09 7.16
N LYS A 136 -11.97 8.05 8.49
CA LYS A 136 -12.93 8.78 9.32
C LYS A 136 -12.65 10.27 9.17
N MET A 137 -13.70 11.11 9.15
CA MET A 137 -13.50 12.56 9.27
C MET A 137 -12.77 12.79 10.60
N GLN A 138 -11.66 13.54 10.57
CA GLN A 138 -11.28 14.25 11.79
C GLN A 138 -12.46 15.18 12.08
N GLY A 139 -13.25 14.86 13.10
CA GLY A 139 -14.14 15.85 13.67
C GLY A 139 -13.29 17.06 14.02
N LEU A 140 -13.77 18.27 13.66
CA LEU A 140 -13.23 19.46 14.29
C LEU A 140 -13.26 19.23 15.82
N PRO A 141 -12.21 19.66 16.55
CA PRO A 141 -12.26 19.67 18.01
C PRO A 141 -13.47 20.47 18.52
#